data_AF-A0A434DLC6-F1
#
_entry.id   AF-A0A434DLC6-F1
#
_cell.length_a   1.000
_cell.length_b   1.000
_cell.length_c   1.000
_cell.angle_alpha   90.00
_cell.angle_beta   90.00
_cell.angle_gamma   90.00
#
_symmetry.space_group_name_H-M   'P 1'
#
loop_
_entity.id
_entity.type
_entity.pdbx_description
1 polymer ?
#
loop_
_entity_poly.entity_id
_entity_poly.type
_entity_poly.pdbx_seq_one_letter_code
_entity_poly.pdbx_strand_id
1 'polypeptide(L)'
;SGMVLSAWTKYSALAALRDGNDALSIIKASEAAIGGIEAFCKAEAIDAWFDRIGWIWGATCEAQLGAWDDALNKLAAHGYVPARRVSRPEIAAMAGTTSHLGGAFDASSATVHPGFLVRGLRRAALNRGVRIYEKSPMKRFSRRGKLTVETAKGTVSCGKVVLAMNAWSGAIPELAPAIFNISSDDAMSQPIPDLLDKVGYRRAPLMIDSRVFVGGWSPTRDGRLSVGVSGGVIGFGGIVDQRFHGLSPRVAEMRRALRDGHPALADFPLETSWNGPIDRTVSGVPLFGALPANRDVVYGYGFSGNGTTMAYIGGEILTGLLTDGESELTHSALVRPVARGFPPEPFRFVGAHFVRGAVRRRDDLEHAGRKLDPVTRWLAGLAPSGVTPSKANLRAKKG
;
A
#
# COMPACT_ATOMS: atom_id res chain seq x y z
N SER A 1 -3.15 6.26 -6.48
CA SER A 1 -4.43 5.65 -6.03
C SER A 1 -5.13 6.29 -4.82
N GLY A 2 -4.49 7.04 -3.90
CA GLY A 2 -5.20 7.84 -2.87
C GLY A 2 -6.11 7.07 -1.90
N MET A 3 -5.86 5.78 -1.73
CA MET A 3 -6.70 4.88 -0.94
C MET A 3 -6.44 5.08 0.56
N VAL A 4 -7.50 5.09 1.35
CA VAL A 4 -7.50 5.12 2.82
C VAL A 4 -8.24 3.87 3.30
N LEU A 5 -7.49 2.78 3.45
CA LEU A 5 -7.99 1.44 3.75
C LEU A 5 -7.52 1.02 5.14
N SER A 6 -8.31 0.21 5.84
CA SER A 6 -7.85 -0.42 7.07
C SER A 6 -7.01 -1.66 6.75
N ALA A 7 -6.22 -2.12 7.72
CA ALA A 7 -5.22 -3.16 7.54
C ALA A 7 -5.78 -4.59 7.59
N TRP A 8 -7.10 -4.79 7.57
CA TRP A 8 -7.72 -6.09 7.86
C TRP A 8 -7.27 -7.23 6.93
N THR A 9 -7.01 -6.93 5.65
CA THR A 9 -6.44 -7.88 4.68
C THR A 9 -5.06 -8.43 5.06
N LYS A 10 -4.36 -7.76 5.99
CA LYS A 10 -3.04 -8.14 6.49
C LYS A 10 -3.10 -8.90 7.81
N TYR A 11 -4.28 -9.31 8.28
CA TYR A 11 -4.43 -10.04 9.55
C TYR A 11 -3.43 -11.19 9.70
N SER A 12 -3.37 -12.10 8.74
CA SER A 12 -2.47 -13.26 8.81
C SER A 12 -0.99 -12.87 8.84
N ALA A 13 -0.61 -11.77 8.20
CA ALA A 13 0.76 -11.27 8.22
C ALA A 13 1.09 -10.60 9.57
N LEU A 14 0.15 -9.82 10.12
CA LEU A 14 0.29 -9.18 11.43
C LEU A 14 0.34 -10.23 12.56
N ALA A 15 -0.56 -11.21 12.52
CA ALA A 15 -0.64 -12.27 13.54
C ALA A 15 0.62 -13.15 13.55
N ALA A 16 1.27 -13.33 12.39
CA ALA A 16 2.53 -14.05 12.29
C ALA A 16 3.73 -13.28 12.85
N LEU A 17 3.63 -11.95 13.03
CA LEU A 17 4.69 -11.15 13.63
C LEU A 17 4.67 -11.22 15.16
N ARG A 18 3.50 -11.42 15.78
CA ARG A 18 3.37 -11.57 17.22
C ARG A 18 2.25 -12.54 17.60
N ASP A 19 0.99 -12.11 17.52
CA ASP A 19 -0.18 -12.91 17.85
C ASP A 19 -1.47 -12.31 17.26
N GLY A 20 -2.57 -13.05 17.33
CA GLY A 20 -3.87 -12.63 16.76
C GLY A 20 -4.53 -11.44 17.46
N ASN A 21 -4.29 -11.25 18.77
CA ASN A 21 -4.86 -10.12 19.52
C ASN A 21 -4.14 -8.82 19.17
N ASP A 22 -2.82 -8.86 19.04
CA ASP A 22 -2.02 -7.73 18.56
C ASP A 22 -2.42 -7.35 17.13
N ALA A 23 -2.57 -8.34 16.25
CA ALA A 23 -3.04 -8.12 14.89
C ALA A 23 -4.41 -7.44 14.86
N LEU A 24 -5.34 -7.88 15.72
CA LEU A 24 -6.65 -7.27 15.84
C LEU A 24 -6.59 -5.83 16.37
N SER A 25 -5.76 -5.55 17.38
CA SER A 25 -5.57 -4.19 17.90
C SER A 25 -5.04 -3.26 16.80
N ILE A 26 -4.01 -3.68 16.05
CA ILE A 26 -3.48 -2.91 14.90
C ILE A 26 -4.56 -2.67 13.84
N ILE A 27 -5.39 -3.66 13.52
CA ILE A 27 -6.46 -3.52 12.53
C ILE A 27 -7.51 -2.52 13.00
N LYS A 28 -7.97 -2.61 14.26
CA LYS A 28 -8.91 -1.66 14.85
C LYS A 28 -8.33 -0.24 14.88
N ALA A 29 -7.05 -0.09 15.25
CA ALA A 29 -6.36 1.19 15.20
C ALA A 29 -6.29 1.74 13.76
N SER A 30 -6.10 0.88 12.76
CA SER A 30 -6.07 1.31 11.36
C SER A 30 -7.44 1.73 10.83
N GLU A 31 -8.52 1.10 11.27
CA GLU A 31 -9.88 1.55 10.96
C GLU A 31 -10.17 2.89 11.64
N ALA A 32 -9.82 3.03 12.93
CA ALA A 32 -9.96 4.28 13.66
C ALA A 32 -9.14 5.43 13.02
N ALA A 33 -7.96 5.14 12.50
CA ALA A 33 -7.12 6.10 11.79
C ALA A 33 -7.81 6.69 10.54
N ILE A 34 -8.71 5.96 9.88
CA ILE A 34 -9.52 6.51 8.78
C ILE A 34 -10.39 7.66 9.30
N GLY A 35 -11.06 7.46 10.43
CA GLY A 35 -11.82 8.50 11.14
C GLY A 35 -10.92 9.65 11.63
N GLY A 36 -9.73 9.33 12.15
CA GLY A 36 -8.75 10.32 12.58
C GLY A 36 -8.29 11.25 11.45
N ILE A 37 -7.99 10.70 10.27
CA ILE A 37 -7.62 11.49 9.08
C ILE A 37 -8.78 12.41 8.66
N GLU A 38 -10.01 11.90 8.62
CA GLU A 38 -11.19 12.71 8.29
C GLU A 38 -11.40 13.85 9.30
N ALA A 39 -11.34 13.53 10.60
CA ALA A 39 -11.50 14.48 11.67
C ALA A 39 -10.41 15.58 11.62
N PHE A 40 -9.16 15.18 11.38
CA PHE A 40 -8.05 16.13 11.22
C PHE A 40 -8.27 17.04 10.01
N CYS A 41 -8.72 16.49 8.87
CA CYS A 41 -9.03 17.30 7.69
C CYS A 41 -10.12 18.33 7.99
N LYS A 42 -11.17 17.94 8.73
CA LYS A 42 -12.24 18.86 9.15
C LYS A 42 -11.71 19.96 10.09
N ALA A 43 -10.97 19.57 11.13
CA ALA A 43 -10.43 20.49 12.13
C ALA A 43 -9.48 21.54 11.52
N GLU A 44 -8.65 21.12 10.56
CA GLU A 44 -7.66 21.99 9.90
C GLU A 44 -8.18 22.66 8.62
N ALA A 45 -9.47 22.50 8.29
CA ALA A 45 -10.07 22.96 7.03
C ALA A 45 -9.26 22.53 5.78
N ILE A 46 -8.87 21.25 5.73
CA ILE A 46 -8.17 20.63 4.61
C ILE A 46 -9.21 19.98 3.70
N ASP A 47 -9.43 20.54 2.52
CA ASP A 47 -10.20 19.86 1.47
C ASP A 47 -9.31 18.82 0.76
N ALA A 48 -9.11 17.68 1.43
CA ALA A 48 -8.33 16.56 0.91
C ALA A 48 -9.11 15.67 -0.08
N TRP A 49 -10.32 16.08 -0.48
CA TRP A 49 -11.27 15.21 -1.18
C TRP A 49 -11.51 13.88 -0.47
N PHE A 50 -11.73 13.96 0.84
CA PHE A 50 -11.99 12.78 1.66
C PHE A 50 -13.40 12.26 1.40
N ASP A 51 -13.51 11.09 0.76
CA ASP A 51 -14.77 10.47 0.38
C ASP A 51 -14.88 9.05 0.91
N ARG A 52 -15.87 8.81 1.77
CA ARG A 52 -16.25 7.46 2.26
C ARG A 52 -17.13 6.73 1.24
N ILE A 53 -16.52 6.39 0.11
CA ILE A 53 -17.17 5.60 -0.94
C ILE A 53 -17.07 4.09 -0.68
N GLY A 54 -16.32 3.68 0.34
CA GLY A 54 -16.03 2.27 0.62
C GLY A 54 -15.07 1.66 -0.40
N TRP A 55 -14.79 0.38 -0.20
CA TRP A 55 -13.85 -0.38 -1.00
C TRP A 55 -14.36 -1.80 -1.24
N ILE A 56 -14.28 -2.27 -2.48
CA ILE A 56 -14.56 -3.65 -2.86
C ILE A 56 -13.25 -4.32 -3.26
N TRP A 57 -12.91 -5.39 -2.56
CA TRP A 57 -11.92 -6.38 -2.99
C TRP A 57 -12.64 -7.50 -3.74
N GLY A 58 -12.55 -7.48 -5.08
CA GLY A 58 -13.35 -8.32 -5.95
C GLY A 58 -12.56 -9.42 -6.67
N ALA A 59 -13.29 -10.43 -7.16
CA ALA A 59 -12.77 -11.52 -7.98
C ALA A 59 -13.22 -11.37 -9.44
N THR A 60 -12.29 -11.24 -10.39
CA THR A 60 -12.57 -11.15 -11.84
C THR A 60 -12.51 -12.51 -12.55
N CYS A 61 -12.07 -13.56 -11.86
CA CYS A 61 -12.10 -14.95 -12.36
C CYS A 61 -12.26 -15.96 -11.20
N GLU A 62 -12.57 -17.21 -11.53
CA GLU A 62 -12.87 -18.27 -10.55
C GLU A 62 -11.74 -18.51 -9.53
N ALA A 63 -10.48 -18.43 -9.98
CA ALA A 63 -9.32 -18.60 -9.10
C ALA A 63 -9.31 -17.58 -7.95
N GLN A 64 -9.86 -16.38 -8.18
CA GLN A 64 -9.87 -15.25 -7.25
C GLN A 64 -11.00 -15.32 -6.20
N LEU A 65 -12.09 -16.06 -6.45
CA LEU A 65 -13.27 -16.08 -5.57
C LEU A 65 -12.95 -16.53 -4.15
N GLY A 66 -13.20 -15.70 -3.12
CA GLY A 66 -12.89 -16.07 -1.74
C GLY A 66 -11.44 -15.76 -1.33
N ALA A 67 -10.72 -14.94 -2.10
CA ALA A 67 -9.40 -14.43 -1.71
C ALA A 67 -9.38 -13.77 -0.31
N TRP A 68 -10.50 -13.19 0.10
CA TRP A 68 -10.75 -12.55 1.39
C TRP A 68 -11.09 -13.52 2.54
N ASP A 69 -11.44 -14.78 2.26
CA ASP A 69 -12.04 -15.68 3.25
C ASP A 69 -11.12 -15.96 4.43
N ASP A 70 -9.81 -16.13 4.21
CA ASP A 70 -8.84 -16.36 5.28
C ASP A 70 -8.85 -15.21 6.31
N ALA A 71 -8.79 -13.96 5.83
CA ALA A 71 -8.77 -12.80 6.70
C ALA A 71 -10.12 -12.61 7.41
N LEU A 72 -11.24 -12.72 6.69
CA LEU A 72 -12.57 -12.54 7.27
C LEU A 72 -12.90 -13.63 8.29
N ASN A 73 -12.59 -14.90 8.00
CA ASN A 73 -12.92 -16.01 8.90
C ASN A 73 -12.07 -15.94 10.18
N LYS A 74 -10.79 -15.60 10.06
CA LYS A 74 -9.92 -15.44 11.23
C LYS A 74 -10.35 -14.25 12.09
N LEU A 75 -10.69 -13.11 11.50
CA LEU A 75 -11.19 -11.96 12.25
C LEU A 75 -12.56 -12.23 12.89
N ALA A 76 -13.44 -12.96 12.20
CA ALA A 76 -14.73 -13.38 12.75
C ALA A 76 -14.57 -14.29 13.98
N ALA A 77 -13.51 -15.11 14.04
CA ALA A 77 -13.19 -15.90 15.24
C ALA A 77 -12.82 -15.02 16.46
N HIS A 78 -12.44 -13.77 16.23
CA HIS A 78 -12.27 -12.75 17.27
C HIS A 78 -13.50 -11.82 17.44
N GLY A 79 -14.65 -12.18 16.85
CA GLY A 79 -15.88 -11.39 16.91
C GLY A 79 -15.82 -10.07 16.14
N TYR A 80 -14.91 -9.93 15.17
CA TYR A 80 -14.73 -8.70 14.41
C TYR A 80 -14.95 -8.94 12.91
N VAL A 81 -15.80 -8.10 12.29
CA VAL A 81 -16.22 -8.23 10.89
C VAL A 81 -15.92 -6.93 10.15
N PRO A 82 -14.73 -6.79 9.54
CA PRO A 82 -14.29 -5.53 8.91
C PRO A 82 -14.97 -5.27 7.55
N ALA A 83 -15.49 -6.31 6.91
CA ALA A 83 -16.05 -6.23 5.58
C ALA A 83 -17.13 -7.29 5.39
N ARG A 84 -18.12 -6.98 4.55
CA ARG A 84 -19.23 -7.86 4.19
C ARG A 84 -18.95 -8.53 2.86
N ARG A 85 -19.24 -9.82 2.74
CA ARG A 85 -19.21 -10.51 1.44
C ARG A 85 -20.33 -9.95 0.55
N VAL A 86 -20.01 -9.69 -0.71
CA VAL A 86 -20.92 -9.17 -1.73
C VAL A 86 -20.93 -10.09 -2.94
N SER A 87 -22.14 -10.38 -3.43
CA SER A 87 -22.38 -11.17 -4.63
C SER A 87 -22.18 -10.35 -5.91
N ARG A 88 -22.09 -11.03 -7.05
CA ARG A 88 -22.05 -10.39 -8.37
C ARG A 88 -23.20 -9.37 -8.60
N PRO A 89 -24.48 -9.71 -8.33
CA PRO A 89 -25.57 -8.74 -8.47
C PRO A 89 -25.41 -7.51 -7.57
N GLU A 90 -24.94 -7.68 -6.33
CA GLU A 90 -24.69 -6.55 -5.43
C GLU A 90 -23.55 -5.66 -5.95
N ILE A 91 -22.45 -6.24 -6.43
CA ILE A 91 -21.36 -5.46 -7.04
C ILE A 91 -21.85 -4.72 -8.28
N ALA A 92 -22.67 -5.35 -9.12
CA ALA A 92 -23.26 -4.69 -10.28
C ALA A 92 -24.14 -3.50 -9.88
N ALA A 93 -24.93 -3.61 -8.81
CA ALA A 93 -25.72 -2.50 -8.28
C ALA A 93 -24.86 -1.37 -7.68
N MET A 94 -23.73 -1.70 -7.06
CA MET A 94 -22.85 -0.73 -6.39
C MET A 94 -21.84 -0.03 -7.31
N ALA A 95 -21.40 -0.72 -8.37
CA ALA A 95 -20.29 -0.29 -9.22
C ALA A 95 -20.56 -0.40 -10.73
N GLY A 96 -21.75 -0.84 -11.13
CA GLY A 96 -22.19 -0.87 -12.53
C GLY A 96 -21.35 -1.76 -13.45
N THR A 97 -20.78 -2.83 -12.91
CA THR A 97 -20.05 -3.85 -13.65
C THR A 97 -20.47 -5.25 -13.21
N THR A 98 -20.64 -6.16 -14.18
CA THR A 98 -20.92 -7.58 -13.93
C THR A 98 -19.66 -8.45 -14.01
N SER A 99 -18.48 -7.87 -14.23
CA SER A 99 -17.26 -8.67 -14.42
C SER A 99 -16.79 -9.40 -13.16
N HIS A 100 -17.14 -8.87 -11.98
CA HIS A 100 -16.77 -9.50 -10.72
C HIS A 100 -17.72 -10.66 -10.36
N LEU A 101 -17.15 -11.83 -10.03
CA LEU A 101 -17.89 -13.01 -9.59
C LEU A 101 -18.36 -12.91 -8.12
N GLY A 102 -17.69 -12.08 -7.33
CA GLY A 102 -17.99 -11.80 -5.93
C GLY A 102 -16.90 -10.94 -5.31
N GLY A 103 -17.08 -10.51 -4.06
CA GLY A 103 -16.13 -9.63 -3.39
C GLY A 103 -16.32 -9.54 -1.87
N ALA A 104 -15.44 -8.77 -1.23
CA ALA A 104 -15.62 -8.25 0.12
C ALA A 104 -15.72 -6.72 0.07
N PHE A 105 -16.78 -6.17 0.63
CA PHE A 105 -17.04 -4.74 0.72
C PHE A 105 -16.75 -4.22 2.13
N ASP A 106 -15.79 -3.30 2.22
CA ASP A 106 -15.44 -2.55 3.42
C ASP A 106 -16.03 -1.14 3.32
N ALA A 107 -17.04 -0.86 4.13
CA ALA A 107 -17.70 0.44 4.18
C ALA A 107 -16.92 1.51 4.96
N SER A 108 -15.95 1.10 5.79
CA SER A 108 -15.12 2.03 6.57
C SER A 108 -14.12 2.77 5.69
N SER A 109 -13.72 2.14 4.59
CA SER A 109 -12.71 2.63 3.65
C SER A 109 -13.12 3.93 2.94
N ALA A 110 -12.12 4.73 2.60
CA ALA A 110 -12.27 6.01 1.94
C ALA A 110 -11.22 6.23 0.85
N THR A 111 -11.41 7.30 0.09
CA THR A 111 -10.39 7.84 -0.82
C THR A 111 -10.08 9.29 -0.46
N VAL A 112 -8.89 9.74 -0.82
CA VAL A 112 -8.43 11.13 -0.71
C VAL A 112 -7.64 11.51 -1.95
N HIS A 113 -7.53 12.80 -2.24
CA HIS A 113 -6.51 13.33 -3.14
C HIS A 113 -5.20 13.54 -2.35
N PRO A 114 -4.16 12.68 -2.52
CA PRO A 114 -2.98 12.71 -1.65
C PRO A 114 -2.20 14.02 -1.73
N GLY A 115 -2.18 14.63 -2.92
CA GLY A 115 -1.54 15.93 -3.13
C GLY A 115 -2.23 17.06 -2.37
N PHE A 116 -3.54 16.97 -2.13
CA PHE A 116 -4.27 17.98 -1.37
C PHE A 116 -4.13 17.72 0.13
N LEU A 117 -4.20 16.45 0.53
CA LEU A 117 -3.92 16.04 1.90
C LEU A 117 -2.54 16.54 2.35
N VAL A 118 -1.46 16.22 1.62
CA VAL A 118 -0.09 16.60 2.04
C VAL A 118 0.13 18.11 2.06
N ARG A 119 -0.51 18.87 1.15
CA ARG A 119 -0.46 20.34 1.17
C ARG A 119 -1.19 20.90 2.39
N GLY A 120 -2.32 20.31 2.76
CA GLY A 120 -3.05 20.64 3.98
C GLY A 120 -2.23 20.32 5.24
N LEU A 121 -1.66 19.12 5.33
CA LEU A 121 -0.76 18.72 6.41
C LEU A 121 0.43 19.68 6.54
N ARG A 122 1.05 20.07 5.41
CA ARG A 122 2.13 21.06 5.38
C ARG A 122 1.70 22.39 5.99
N ARG A 123 0.53 22.92 5.59
CA ARG A 123 -0.03 24.17 6.16
C ARG A 123 -0.25 24.03 7.67
N ALA A 124 -0.89 22.95 8.09
CA ALA A 124 -1.17 22.67 9.50
C ALA A 124 0.13 22.60 10.34
N ALA A 125 1.19 21.99 9.80
CA ALA A 125 2.49 21.91 10.45
C ALA A 125 3.18 23.28 10.56
N LEU A 126 3.19 24.08 9.48
CA LEU A 126 3.76 25.43 9.48
C LEU A 126 3.05 26.34 10.50
N ASN A 127 1.72 26.26 10.60
CA ASN A 127 0.94 27.02 11.57
C ASN A 127 1.27 26.66 13.03
N ARG A 128 1.84 25.47 13.26
CA ARG A 128 2.32 24.99 14.57
C ARG A 128 3.81 25.26 14.80
N GLY A 129 4.45 26.06 13.93
CA GLY A 129 5.86 26.43 14.07
C GLY A 129 6.87 25.41 13.53
N VAL A 130 6.42 24.34 12.87
CA VAL A 130 7.33 23.40 12.20
C VAL A 130 8.05 24.12 11.06
N ARG A 131 9.37 23.97 10.97
CA ARG A 131 10.18 24.51 9.87
C ARG A 131 10.37 23.45 8.80
N ILE A 132 9.96 23.76 7.56
CA ILE A 132 10.04 22.83 6.43
C ILE A 132 11.08 23.36 5.43
N TYR A 133 12.08 22.54 5.13
CA TYR A 133 13.12 22.84 4.15
C TYR A 133 12.98 21.91 2.94
N GLU A 134 12.49 22.46 1.84
CA GLU A 134 12.33 21.74 0.58
C GLU A 134 13.62 21.85 -0.26
N LYS A 135 13.84 20.90 -1.18
CA LYS A 135 15.05 20.84 -2.04
C LYS A 135 16.37 20.79 -1.24
N SER A 136 16.32 20.18 -0.04
CA SER A 136 17.46 20.03 0.88
C SER A 136 17.70 18.55 1.20
N PRO A 137 18.11 17.72 0.23
CA PRO A 137 18.28 16.28 0.45
C PRO A 137 19.37 16.01 1.48
N MET A 138 19.07 15.14 2.46
CA MET A 138 20.05 14.59 3.37
C MET A 138 21.12 13.83 2.58
N LYS A 139 22.39 14.18 2.79
CA LYS A 139 23.55 13.49 2.20
C LYS A 139 24.15 12.50 3.18
N ARG A 140 24.27 12.90 4.44
CA ARG A 140 24.81 12.10 5.54
C ARG A 140 24.11 12.48 6.84
N PHE A 141 24.14 11.57 7.81
CA PHE A 141 23.78 11.87 9.18
C PHE A 141 24.68 11.08 10.12
N SER A 142 24.96 11.65 11.29
CA SER A 142 25.72 10.98 12.34
C SER A 142 24.84 9.96 13.05
N ARG A 143 25.40 8.80 13.39
CA ARG A 143 24.70 7.77 14.17
C ARG A 143 24.97 7.87 15.66
N ARG A 144 26.09 8.46 16.07
CA ARG A 144 26.58 8.52 17.46
C ARG A 144 27.05 9.93 17.79
N GLY A 145 27.18 10.20 19.08
CA GLY A 145 27.59 11.52 19.59
C GLY A 145 26.52 12.57 19.31
N LYS A 146 26.95 13.81 19.06
CA LYS A 146 26.05 14.90 18.69
C LYS A 146 25.38 14.61 17.35
N LEU A 147 24.05 14.50 17.34
CA LEU A 147 23.31 14.21 16.12
C LEU A 147 23.33 15.40 15.15
N THR A 148 23.72 15.10 13.92
CA THR A 148 23.82 16.04 12.81
C THR A 148 23.28 15.44 11.53
N VAL A 149 22.65 16.28 10.72
CA VAL A 149 22.16 15.96 9.37
C VAL A 149 22.82 16.92 8.39
N GLU A 150 23.61 16.36 7.48
CA GLU A 150 24.35 17.12 6.47
C GLU A 150 23.55 17.20 5.16
N THR A 151 23.47 18.40 4.60
CA THR A 151 22.92 18.69 3.28
C THR A 151 23.98 19.38 2.43
N ALA A 152 23.70 19.57 1.13
CA ALA A 152 24.63 20.29 0.25
C ALA A 152 24.88 21.75 0.65
N LYS A 153 23.99 22.36 1.45
CA LYS A 153 24.03 23.79 1.82
C LYS A 153 24.30 24.04 3.30
N GLY A 154 24.61 23.00 4.07
CA GLY A 154 24.90 23.13 5.50
C GLY A 154 24.44 21.94 6.32
N THR A 155 24.65 22.06 7.63
CA THR A 155 24.44 20.99 8.61
C THR A 155 23.49 21.44 9.70
N VAL A 156 22.51 20.60 10.01
CA VAL A 156 21.58 20.80 11.12
C VAL A 156 22.05 19.95 12.30
N SER A 157 22.17 20.56 13.49
CA SER A 157 22.37 19.82 14.75
C SER A 157 21.02 19.62 15.45
N CYS A 158 20.78 18.44 16.01
CA CYS A 158 19.52 18.09 16.66
C CYS A 158 19.74 17.12 17.83
N GLY A 159 18.71 16.96 18.67
CA GLY A 159 18.72 15.96 19.76
C GLY A 159 18.25 14.58 19.31
N LYS A 160 17.30 14.53 18.35
CA LYS A 160 16.72 13.29 17.81
C LYS A 160 16.56 13.38 16.29
N VAL A 161 16.53 12.25 15.60
CA VAL A 161 16.36 12.14 14.14
C VAL A 161 15.27 11.12 13.83
N VAL A 162 14.40 11.47 12.87
CA VAL A 162 13.37 10.57 12.33
C VAL A 162 13.66 10.26 10.87
N LEU A 163 13.81 8.98 10.55
CA LEU A 163 14.01 8.47 9.20
C LEU A 163 12.69 7.93 8.64
N ALA A 164 11.94 8.77 7.93
CA ALA A 164 10.63 8.46 7.34
C ALA A 164 10.66 8.55 5.80
N MET A 165 11.64 7.89 5.17
CA MET A 165 11.99 8.09 3.76
C MET A 165 11.46 7.03 2.79
N ASN A 166 10.56 6.14 3.24
CA ASN A 166 9.94 5.09 2.41
C ASN A 166 11.01 4.32 1.58
N ALA A 167 10.87 4.24 0.25
CA ALA A 167 11.78 3.59 -0.68
C ALA A 167 13.24 4.08 -0.61
N TRP A 168 13.47 5.33 -0.21
CA TRP A 168 14.83 5.88 -0.05
C TRP A 168 15.51 5.42 1.23
N SER A 169 14.80 4.78 2.17
CA SER A 169 15.42 4.11 3.33
C SER A 169 16.40 3.01 2.90
N GLY A 170 16.28 2.49 1.67
CA GLY A 170 17.24 1.55 1.09
C GLY A 170 18.65 2.09 0.94
N ALA A 171 18.85 3.42 0.98
CA ALA A 171 20.16 4.04 0.95
C ALA A 171 20.90 4.00 2.31
N ILE A 172 20.22 3.58 3.39
CA ILE A 172 20.81 3.45 4.72
C ILE A 172 21.13 1.97 4.96
N PRO A 173 22.41 1.59 5.13
CA PRO A 173 22.81 0.19 5.29
C PRO A 173 22.09 -0.57 6.40
N GLU A 174 21.74 0.12 7.49
CA GLU A 174 21.00 -0.44 8.61
C GLU A 174 19.54 -0.76 8.30
N LEU A 175 18.93 -0.07 7.32
CA LEU A 175 17.51 -0.19 6.97
C LEU A 175 17.29 -0.98 5.67
N ALA A 176 18.27 -0.94 4.76
CA ALA A 176 18.22 -1.59 3.45
C ALA A 176 17.83 -3.09 3.46
N PRO A 177 18.22 -3.92 4.44
CA PRO A 177 17.94 -5.35 4.39
C PRO A 177 16.46 -5.73 4.53
N ALA A 178 15.60 -4.84 5.04
CA ALA A 178 14.19 -5.14 5.27
C ALA A 178 13.28 -4.84 4.07
N ILE A 179 13.79 -4.17 3.03
CA ILE A 179 12.99 -3.76 1.88
C ILE A 179 13.65 -4.08 0.55
N PHE A 180 12.83 -4.17 -0.50
CA PHE A 180 13.25 -3.91 -1.87
C PHE A 180 12.26 -2.94 -2.51
N ASN A 181 12.66 -2.33 -3.63
CA ASN A 181 11.83 -1.34 -4.31
C ASN A 181 11.23 -1.90 -5.60
N ILE A 182 9.91 -1.73 -5.74
CA ILE A 182 9.15 -2.05 -6.94
C ILE A 182 8.26 -0.87 -7.32
N SER A 183 8.02 -0.62 -8.61
CA SER A 183 7.11 0.44 -9.00
C SER A 183 5.65 0.02 -8.88
N SER A 184 4.83 0.98 -8.49
CA SER A 184 3.41 1.01 -8.87
C SER A 184 3.25 2.04 -9.96
N ASP A 185 2.35 1.71 -10.88
CA ASP A 185 2.08 2.50 -12.06
C ASP A 185 0.61 2.88 -12.03
N ASP A 186 0.32 4.16 -12.24
CA ASP A 186 -1.03 4.71 -12.24
C ASP A 186 -1.26 5.52 -13.53
N ALA A 187 -2.52 5.66 -13.93
CA ALA A 187 -2.99 6.58 -14.95
C ALA A 187 -4.24 7.31 -14.50
N MET A 188 -4.44 8.49 -15.07
CA MET A 188 -5.62 9.31 -14.89
C MET A 188 -6.25 9.59 -16.25
N SER A 189 -7.58 9.49 -16.31
CA SER A 189 -8.33 9.89 -17.50
C SER A 189 -8.51 11.40 -17.58
N GLN A 190 -8.87 11.89 -18.77
CA GLN A 190 -9.62 13.15 -18.91
C GLN A 190 -10.93 13.06 -18.10
N PRO A 191 -11.56 14.18 -17.72
CA PRO A 191 -12.90 14.14 -17.11
C PRO A 191 -13.89 13.41 -18.03
N ILE A 192 -14.57 12.40 -17.50
CA ILE A 192 -15.56 11.56 -18.17
C ILE A 192 -16.86 11.44 -17.34
N PRO A 193 -17.45 12.57 -16.90
CA PRO A 193 -18.62 12.58 -16.02
C PRO A 193 -19.77 11.72 -16.54
N ASP A 194 -20.19 11.97 -17.78
CA ASP A 194 -21.36 11.34 -18.38
C ASP A 194 -21.16 9.83 -18.55
N LEU A 195 -19.93 9.39 -18.85
CA LEU A 195 -19.61 7.97 -18.93
C LEU A 195 -19.70 7.31 -17.55
N LEU A 196 -19.13 7.94 -16.52
CA LEU A 196 -19.20 7.44 -15.15
C LEU A 196 -20.65 7.36 -14.65
N ASP A 197 -21.48 8.34 -14.96
CA ASP A 197 -22.91 8.33 -14.61
C ASP A 197 -23.66 7.23 -15.38
N LYS A 198 -23.44 7.14 -16.70
CA LYS A 198 -24.05 6.11 -17.57
C LYS A 198 -23.76 4.69 -17.09
N VAL A 199 -22.55 4.43 -16.61
CA VAL A 199 -22.14 3.11 -16.11
C VAL A 199 -22.31 2.97 -14.60
N GLY A 200 -22.92 3.92 -13.90
CA GLY A 200 -23.18 3.83 -12.46
C GLY A 200 -21.93 3.81 -11.57
N TYR A 201 -20.82 4.44 -11.99
CA TYR A 201 -19.54 4.43 -11.30
C TYR A 201 -19.07 5.82 -10.80
N ARG A 202 -19.91 6.87 -10.85
CA ARG A 202 -19.54 8.25 -10.46
C ARG A 202 -19.17 8.41 -8.98
N ARG A 203 -19.89 7.73 -8.09
CA ARG A 203 -19.66 7.75 -6.63
C ARG A 203 -19.64 6.32 -6.05
N ALA A 204 -19.19 5.39 -6.87
CA ALA A 204 -19.08 3.98 -6.50
C ALA A 204 -17.84 3.73 -5.63
N PRO A 205 -17.81 2.60 -4.90
CA PRO A 205 -16.64 2.17 -4.15
C PRO A 205 -15.38 2.08 -5.02
N LEU A 206 -14.22 2.34 -4.40
CA LEU A 206 -12.94 1.93 -4.98
C LEU A 206 -12.98 0.42 -5.24
N MET A 207 -12.48 -0.01 -6.39
CA MET A 207 -12.40 -1.42 -6.76
C MET A 207 -10.94 -1.85 -6.83
N ILE A 208 -10.64 -3.03 -6.28
CA ILE A 208 -9.41 -3.77 -6.61
C ILE A 208 -9.75 -5.21 -6.99
N ASP A 209 -8.93 -5.80 -7.85
CA ASP A 209 -9.01 -7.23 -8.13
C ASP A 209 -8.25 -8.08 -7.09
N SER A 210 -8.37 -9.40 -7.22
CA SER A 210 -7.62 -10.35 -6.38
C SER A 210 -6.46 -10.97 -7.15
N ARG A 211 -5.87 -10.24 -8.10
CA ARG A 211 -4.59 -10.64 -8.68
C ARG A 211 -3.49 -10.47 -7.64
N VAL A 212 -2.35 -11.06 -7.94
CA VAL A 212 -1.17 -10.88 -7.10
C VAL A 212 -0.53 -9.54 -7.44
N PHE A 213 -0.37 -9.26 -8.73
CA PHE A 213 -0.20 -7.89 -9.16
C PHE A 213 -1.56 -7.23 -9.31
N VAL A 214 -2.04 -6.71 -8.19
CA VAL A 214 -3.33 -6.04 -8.05
C VAL A 214 -3.49 -4.94 -9.10
N GLY A 215 -4.62 -4.99 -9.80
CA GLY A 215 -5.21 -3.87 -10.52
C GLY A 215 -6.28 -3.20 -9.67
N GLY A 216 -6.37 -1.88 -9.72
CA GLY A 216 -7.39 -1.12 -9.00
C GLY A 216 -7.81 0.14 -9.75
N TRP A 217 -9.03 0.60 -9.49
CA TRP A 217 -9.57 1.81 -10.11
C TRP A 217 -10.62 2.50 -9.24
N SER A 218 -10.68 3.82 -9.32
CA SER A 218 -11.65 4.62 -8.59
C SER A 218 -12.03 5.89 -9.36
N PRO A 219 -13.28 6.35 -9.24
CA PRO A 219 -13.65 7.67 -9.72
C PRO A 219 -13.03 8.75 -8.82
N THR A 220 -12.83 9.96 -9.35
CA THR A 220 -12.47 11.16 -8.58
C THR A 220 -13.65 12.13 -8.53
N ARG A 221 -13.63 13.08 -7.58
CA ARG A 221 -14.69 14.10 -7.43
C ARG A 221 -14.93 14.91 -8.71
N ASP A 222 -13.87 15.25 -9.42
CA ASP A 222 -13.90 15.99 -10.68
C ASP A 222 -14.28 15.13 -11.90
N GLY A 223 -14.73 13.89 -11.69
CA GLY A 223 -15.28 13.04 -12.74
C GLY A 223 -14.24 12.36 -13.61
N ARG A 224 -13.03 12.16 -13.10
CA ARG A 224 -12.00 11.36 -13.77
C ARG A 224 -12.00 9.94 -13.23
N LEU A 225 -11.30 9.07 -13.94
CA LEU A 225 -11.01 7.71 -13.54
C LEU A 225 -9.52 7.56 -13.26
N SER A 226 -9.18 7.17 -12.04
CA SER A 226 -7.83 6.73 -11.67
C SER A 226 -7.76 5.22 -11.85
N VAL A 227 -6.67 4.73 -12.45
CA VAL A 227 -6.42 3.29 -12.64
C VAL A 227 -4.98 3.00 -12.26
N GLY A 228 -4.74 1.91 -11.54
CA GLY A 228 -3.42 1.52 -11.06
C GLY A 228 -3.14 0.04 -11.23
N VAL A 229 -1.87 -0.29 -11.49
CA VAL A 229 -1.37 -1.67 -11.53
C VAL A 229 -0.04 -1.78 -10.80
N SER A 230 0.08 -2.81 -9.97
CA SER A 230 1.34 -3.12 -9.27
C SER A 230 2.26 -4.03 -10.09
N GLY A 231 3.47 -4.32 -9.61
CA GLY A 231 4.36 -5.29 -10.25
C GLY A 231 5.20 -4.73 -11.40
N GLY A 232 5.57 -3.45 -11.35
CA GLY A 232 6.33 -2.78 -12.39
C GLY A 232 7.85 -2.99 -12.29
N VAL A 233 8.61 -1.91 -12.43
CA VAL A 233 10.08 -1.89 -12.40
C VAL A 233 10.58 -2.36 -11.03
N ILE A 234 11.68 -3.12 -11.00
CA ILE A 234 12.38 -3.53 -9.78
C ILE A 234 13.72 -2.78 -9.72
N GLY A 235 14.03 -2.21 -8.56
CA GLY A 235 15.29 -1.48 -8.33
C GLY A 235 16.42 -2.42 -7.91
N PHE A 236 17.57 -2.30 -8.56
CA PHE A 236 18.78 -3.02 -8.12
C PHE A 236 19.34 -2.37 -6.85
N GLY A 237 19.70 -3.16 -5.84
CA GLY A 237 20.23 -2.64 -4.58
C GLY A 237 19.21 -1.87 -3.74
N GLY A 238 17.92 -1.89 -4.10
CA GLY A 238 16.93 -1.01 -3.50
C GLY A 238 17.16 0.47 -3.85
N ILE A 239 17.88 0.75 -4.93
CA ILE A 239 18.13 2.11 -5.40
C ILE A 239 16.91 2.60 -6.19
N VAL A 240 16.45 3.81 -5.87
CA VAL A 240 15.45 4.54 -6.65
C VAL A 240 16.19 5.37 -7.70
N ASP A 241 15.98 5.05 -8.98
CA ASP A 241 16.57 5.76 -10.13
C ASP A 241 15.48 6.28 -11.09
N GLN A 242 15.88 6.78 -12.26
CA GLN A 242 14.99 7.39 -13.26
C GLN A 242 13.86 6.46 -13.73
N ARG A 243 13.99 5.14 -13.59
CA ARG A 243 12.95 4.17 -13.97
C ARG A 243 11.73 4.22 -13.05
N PHE A 244 11.85 4.87 -11.89
CA PHE A 244 10.77 5.14 -10.93
C PHE A 244 10.18 6.55 -11.07
N HIS A 245 10.50 7.25 -12.16
CA HIS A 245 10.05 8.60 -12.43
C HIS A 245 9.52 8.73 -13.87
N GLY A 246 8.57 9.65 -14.07
CA GLY A 246 8.03 9.97 -15.39
C GLY A 246 6.79 9.16 -15.79
N LEU A 247 6.47 9.20 -17.08
CA LEU A 247 5.29 8.54 -17.65
C LEU A 247 5.39 7.02 -17.50
N SER A 248 4.27 6.38 -17.17
CA SER A 248 4.23 4.92 -17.10
C SER A 248 4.13 4.31 -18.50
N PRO A 249 4.97 3.31 -18.85
CA PRO A 249 4.83 2.54 -20.08
C PRO A 249 3.71 1.47 -19.97
N ARG A 250 3.03 1.36 -18.83
CA ARG A 250 2.11 0.24 -18.50
C ARG A 250 0.63 0.58 -18.66
N VAL A 251 0.29 1.64 -19.41
CA VAL A 251 -1.10 2.01 -19.70
C VAL A 251 -1.87 0.86 -20.35
N ALA A 252 -1.23 0.07 -21.23
CA ALA A 252 -1.86 -1.11 -21.84
C ALA A 252 -2.25 -2.17 -20.80
N GLU A 253 -1.45 -2.34 -19.74
CA GLU A 253 -1.75 -3.25 -18.62
C GLU A 253 -2.92 -2.71 -17.78
N MET A 254 -2.99 -1.38 -17.56
CA MET A 254 -4.11 -0.73 -16.87
C MET A 254 -5.43 -0.89 -17.64
N ARG A 255 -5.40 -0.69 -18.96
CA ARG A 255 -6.58 -0.96 -19.82
C ARG A 255 -6.99 -2.42 -19.79
N ARG A 256 -6.02 -3.34 -19.71
CA ARG A 256 -6.32 -4.78 -19.55
C ARG A 256 -7.00 -5.05 -18.22
N ALA A 257 -6.49 -4.52 -17.11
CA ALA A 257 -7.12 -4.65 -15.80
C ALA A 257 -8.58 -4.16 -15.82
N LEU A 258 -8.86 -3.03 -16.49
CA LEU A 258 -10.22 -2.56 -16.69
C LEU A 258 -11.04 -3.43 -17.64
N ARG A 259 -10.49 -3.98 -18.73
CA ARG A 259 -11.22 -4.96 -19.55
C ARG A 259 -11.70 -6.14 -18.73
N ASP A 260 -10.89 -6.56 -17.76
CA ASP A 260 -11.20 -7.71 -16.92
C ASP A 260 -12.16 -7.37 -15.77
N GLY A 261 -12.19 -6.12 -15.28
CA GLY A 261 -12.97 -5.72 -14.10
C GLY A 261 -14.10 -4.70 -14.32
N HIS A 262 -13.95 -3.79 -15.27
CA HIS A 262 -14.96 -2.81 -15.67
C HIS A 262 -14.83 -2.45 -17.18
N PRO A 263 -15.25 -3.36 -18.08
CA PRO A 263 -14.97 -3.25 -19.52
C PRO A 263 -15.44 -1.95 -20.17
N ALA A 264 -16.54 -1.38 -19.67
CA ALA A 264 -17.10 -0.12 -20.20
C ALA A 264 -16.18 1.09 -19.98
N LEU A 265 -15.21 0.98 -19.05
CA LEU A 265 -14.23 2.01 -18.74
C LEU A 265 -12.84 1.73 -19.35
N ALA A 266 -12.66 0.58 -20.00
CA ALA A 266 -11.33 0.12 -20.42
C ALA A 266 -10.63 1.03 -21.43
N ASP A 267 -11.40 1.67 -22.32
CA ASP A 267 -10.89 2.59 -23.34
C ASP A 267 -11.01 4.05 -22.89
N PHE A 268 -10.74 4.31 -21.61
CA PHE A 268 -10.77 5.67 -21.07
C PHE A 268 -9.82 6.62 -21.85
N PRO A 269 -10.23 7.88 -22.06
CA PRO A 269 -9.38 8.90 -22.64
C PRO A 269 -8.26 9.25 -21.67
N LEU A 270 -7.02 8.86 -21.98
CA LEU A 270 -5.87 9.09 -21.12
C LEU A 270 -5.53 10.59 -21.05
N GLU A 271 -5.42 11.14 -19.84
CA GLU A 271 -4.80 12.46 -19.61
C GLU A 271 -3.30 12.28 -19.38
N THR A 272 -2.94 11.43 -18.41
CA THR A 272 -1.55 11.25 -17.99
C THR A 272 -1.36 9.90 -17.31
N SER A 273 -0.11 9.48 -17.22
CA SER A 273 0.31 8.31 -16.47
C SER A 273 1.58 8.61 -15.71
N TRP A 274 1.83 7.87 -14.64
CA TRP A 274 3.07 7.99 -13.88
C TRP A 274 3.43 6.67 -13.22
N ASN A 275 4.68 6.55 -12.82
CA ASN A 275 5.14 5.48 -11.95
C ASN A 275 5.87 6.06 -10.73
N GLY A 276 5.94 5.28 -9.67
CA GLY A 276 6.62 5.68 -8.44
C GLY A 276 7.09 4.48 -7.62
N PRO A 277 8.13 4.65 -6.80
CA PRO A 277 8.71 3.56 -6.02
C PRO A 277 7.83 3.21 -4.82
N ILE A 278 7.71 1.92 -4.54
CA ILE A 278 7.12 1.37 -3.33
C ILE A 278 8.18 0.52 -2.63
N ASP A 279 8.40 0.78 -1.34
CA ASP A 279 9.15 -0.11 -0.47
C ASP A 279 8.34 -1.36 -0.13
N ARG A 280 8.89 -2.54 -0.32
CA ARG A 280 8.22 -3.81 -0.01
C ARG A 280 8.96 -4.52 1.08
N THR A 281 8.29 -4.73 2.22
CA THR A 281 8.76 -5.65 3.26
C THR A 281 8.33 -7.08 2.93
N VAL A 282 8.97 -8.07 3.54
CA VAL A 282 8.58 -9.48 3.38
C VAL A 282 7.14 -9.71 3.83
N SER A 283 6.76 -9.15 4.98
CA SER A 283 5.42 -9.27 5.56
C SER A 283 4.38 -8.41 4.85
N GLY A 284 4.78 -7.37 4.11
CA GLY A 284 3.88 -6.42 3.49
C GLY A 284 3.21 -5.44 4.47
N VAL A 285 3.76 -5.29 5.67
CA VAL A 285 3.34 -4.31 6.68
C VAL A 285 4.54 -3.41 7.07
N PRO A 286 4.30 -2.16 7.48
CA PRO A 286 5.36 -1.24 7.87
C PRO A 286 6.12 -1.74 9.10
N LEU A 287 7.31 -1.16 9.30
CA LEU A 287 8.15 -1.38 10.46
C LEU A 287 8.64 -0.05 11.04
N PHE A 288 8.64 0.02 12.36
CA PHE A 288 9.08 1.16 13.13
C PHE A 288 10.06 0.72 14.21
N GLY A 289 10.89 1.63 14.67
CA GLY A 289 11.84 1.35 15.73
C GLY A 289 12.95 2.39 15.80
N ALA A 290 14.02 2.05 16.50
CA ALA A 290 15.23 2.86 16.60
C ALA A 290 16.45 2.11 16.10
N LEU A 291 17.46 2.84 15.63
CA LEU A 291 18.72 2.22 15.22
C LEU A 291 19.40 1.56 16.44
N PRO A 292 19.92 0.33 16.30
CA PRO A 292 20.60 -0.35 17.43
C PRO A 292 21.78 0.44 18.01
N ALA A 293 22.45 1.24 17.16
CA ALA A 293 23.59 2.04 17.57
C ALA A 293 23.20 3.30 18.37
N ASN A 294 21.95 3.77 18.27
CA ASN A 294 21.47 4.98 18.93
C ASN A 294 19.93 5.06 18.91
N ARG A 295 19.33 5.11 20.11
CA ARG A 295 17.87 5.13 20.28
C ARG A 295 17.23 6.47 19.88
N ASP A 296 18.01 7.56 19.83
CA ASP A 296 17.54 8.87 19.37
C ASP A 296 17.41 8.98 17.84
N VAL A 297 17.78 7.92 17.11
CA VAL A 297 17.54 7.82 15.66
C VAL A 297 16.45 6.79 15.42
N VAL A 298 15.22 7.26 15.26
CA VAL A 298 14.05 6.43 14.99
C VAL A 298 13.75 6.35 13.49
N TYR A 299 13.08 5.29 13.06
CA TYR A 299 12.70 5.08 11.66
C TYR A 299 11.26 4.57 11.54
N GLY A 300 10.63 4.87 10.40
CA GLY A 300 9.33 4.35 10.01
C GLY A 300 9.24 4.22 8.49
N TYR A 301 9.13 2.99 8.00
CA TYR A 301 9.13 2.69 6.56
C TYR A 301 8.54 1.30 6.28
N GLY A 302 8.56 0.86 5.03
CA GLY A 302 8.08 -0.45 4.62
C GLY A 302 6.57 -0.54 4.40
N PHE A 303 5.94 0.58 4.04
CA PHE A 303 4.49 0.70 3.94
C PHE A 303 3.86 -0.19 2.85
N SER A 304 4.66 -0.74 1.93
CA SER A 304 4.24 -1.84 1.04
C SER A 304 3.01 -1.54 0.18
N GLY A 305 2.78 -0.26 -0.13
CA GLY A 305 1.68 0.23 -0.96
C GLY A 305 0.45 0.72 -0.20
N ASN A 306 0.36 0.49 1.13
CA ASN A 306 -0.75 0.92 1.98
C ASN A 306 -0.32 2.04 2.94
N GLY A 307 0.24 3.12 2.39
CA GLY A 307 0.88 4.18 3.17
C GLY A 307 -0.08 5.17 3.83
N THR A 308 -1.20 5.54 3.21
CA THR A 308 -2.01 6.69 3.67
C THR A 308 -2.54 6.50 5.09
N THR A 309 -3.24 5.40 5.35
CA THR A 309 -3.78 5.08 6.69
C THR A 309 -2.67 4.74 7.67
N MET A 310 -1.71 3.90 7.26
CA MET A 310 -0.66 3.43 8.14
C MET A 310 0.35 4.53 8.52
N ALA A 311 0.48 5.59 7.72
CA ALA A 311 1.31 6.75 8.07
C ALA A 311 0.73 7.55 9.23
N TYR A 312 -0.60 7.57 9.38
CA TYR A 312 -1.25 8.17 10.56
C TYR A 312 -0.84 7.43 11.84
N ILE A 313 -1.01 6.11 11.86
CA ILE A 313 -0.54 5.23 12.96
C ILE A 313 0.96 5.39 13.17
N GLY A 314 1.72 5.43 12.07
CA GLY A 314 3.17 5.60 12.11
C GLY A 314 3.60 6.91 12.75
N GLY A 315 2.84 8.00 12.58
CA GLY A 315 3.08 9.27 13.25
C GLY A 315 2.93 9.15 14.77
N GLU A 316 1.90 8.44 15.23
CA GLU A 316 1.68 8.16 16.66
C GLU A 316 2.81 7.31 17.25
N ILE A 317 3.15 6.20 16.59
CA ILE A 317 4.26 5.33 16.99
C ILE A 317 5.58 6.10 17.07
N LEU A 318 5.93 6.85 16.02
CA LEU A 318 7.18 7.61 15.98
C LEU A 318 7.20 8.70 17.05
N THR A 319 6.07 9.33 17.35
CA THR A 319 5.97 10.30 18.44
C THR A 319 6.23 9.62 19.78
N GLY A 320 5.57 8.48 20.06
CA GLY A 320 5.79 7.73 21.29
C GLY A 320 7.25 7.28 21.45
N LEU A 321 7.88 6.76 20.38
CA LEU A 321 9.30 6.39 20.39
C LEU A 321 10.24 7.59 20.63
N LEU A 322 9.85 8.80 20.19
CA LEU A 322 10.63 10.02 20.41
C LEU A 322 10.42 10.64 21.79
N THR A 323 9.27 10.43 22.42
CA THR A 323 8.95 11.04 23.72
C THR A 323 8.99 10.04 24.86
N ASP A 324 9.44 8.81 24.60
CA ASP A 324 9.38 7.68 25.52
C ASP A 324 7.95 7.47 26.07
N GLY A 325 6.95 7.72 25.21
CA GLY A 325 5.54 7.58 25.51
C GLY A 325 5.04 6.19 25.19
N GLU A 326 4.35 5.57 26.15
CA GLU A 326 3.82 4.22 26.02
C GLU A 326 2.36 4.22 25.54
N SER A 327 2.06 3.31 24.60
CA SER A 327 0.74 3.08 24.01
C SER A 327 0.65 1.64 23.52
N GLU A 328 -0.57 1.17 23.22
CA GLU A 328 -0.73 -0.15 22.58
C GLU A 328 0.06 -0.24 21.26
N LEU A 329 0.12 0.86 20.49
CA LEU A 329 0.82 0.90 19.21
C LEU A 329 2.34 0.86 19.35
N THR A 330 2.92 1.50 20.36
CA THR A 330 4.39 1.46 20.60
C THR A 330 4.85 0.09 21.08
N HIS A 331 3.96 -0.71 21.66
CA HIS A 331 4.24 -2.10 22.03
C HIS A 331 3.82 -3.13 20.96
N SER A 332 3.17 -2.69 19.88
CA SER A 332 2.63 -3.59 18.85
C SER A 332 3.71 -4.24 17.99
N ALA A 333 3.34 -5.28 17.23
CA ALA A 333 4.24 -5.93 16.25
C ALA A 333 4.77 -5.00 15.15
N LEU A 334 4.22 -3.79 15.00
CA LEU A 334 4.74 -2.79 14.09
C LEU A 334 6.08 -2.22 14.55
N VAL A 335 6.33 -2.18 15.87
CA VAL A 335 7.61 -1.78 16.46
C VAL A 335 8.49 -3.00 16.62
N ARG A 336 9.47 -3.15 15.72
CA ARG A 336 10.34 -4.33 15.68
C ARG A 336 11.70 -4.03 15.05
N PRO A 337 12.75 -4.82 15.36
CA PRO A 337 14.04 -4.69 14.72
C PRO A 337 13.96 -4.88 13.19
N VAL A 338 14.91 -4.27 12.48
CA VAL A 338 15.08 -4.49 11.04
C VAL A 338 15.41 -5.96 10.78
N ALA A 339 14.51 -6.67 10.11
CA ALA A 339 14.72 -8.06 9.71
C ALA A 339 15.45 -8.16 8.37
N ARG A 340 16.42 -9.08 8.25
CA ARG A 340 17.08 -9.42 6.98
C ARG A 340 16.25 -10.44 6.21
N GLY A 341 15.16 -9.97 5.63
CA GLY A 341 14.17 -10.83 4.99
C GLY A 341 14.45 -11.17 3.53
N PHE A 342 15.31 -10.40 2.86
CA PHE A 342 15.63 -10.61 1.45
C PHE A 342 17.07 -11.11 1.25
N PRO A 343 17.34 -11.91 0.20
CA PRO A 343 18.70 -12.27 -0.19
C PRO A 343 19.58 -11.03 -0.46
N PRO A 344 20.91 -11.14 -0.41
CA PRO A 344 21.80 -10.06 -0.86
C PRO A 344 21.73 -9.87 -2.39
N GLU A 345 22.23 -8.73 -2.87
CA GLU A 345 22.43 -8.53 -4.31
C GLU A 345 23.63 -9.35 -4.82
N PRO A 346 23.61 -9.82 -6.09
CA PRO A 346 22.58 -9.62 -7.11
C PRO A 346 21.41 -10.64 -7.06
N PHE A 347 21.44 -11.60 -6.13
CA PHE A 347 20.46 -12.70 -6.09
C PHE A 347 19.03 -12.22 -5.85
N ARG A 348 18.85 -11.20 -5.01
CA ARG A 348 17.54 -10.56 -4.79
C ARG A 348 16.98 -9.99 -6.08
N PHE A 349 17.76 -9.21 -6.81
CA PHE A 349 17.31 -8.61 -8.07
C PHE A 349 16.93 -9.68 -9.10
N VAL A 350 17.80 -10.67 -9.32
CA VAL A 350 17.56 -11.77 -10.25
C VAL A 350 16.32 -12.57 -9.85
N GLY A 351 16.24 -12.98 -8.58
CA GLY A 351 15.10 -13.70 -8.04
C GLY A 351 13.79 -12.92 -8.16
N ALA A 352 13.80 -11.61 -7.87
CA ALA A 352 12.62 -10.76 -7.98
C ALA A 352 12.10 -10.69 -9.42
N HIS A 353 12.98 -10.68 -10.44
CA HIS A 353 12.59 -10.74 -11.84
C HIS A 353 11.94 -12.08 -12.23
N PHE A 354 12.49 -13.22 -11.77
CA PHE A 354 11.89 -14.54 -11.99
C PHE A 354 10.53 -14.67 -11.31
N VAL A 355 10.44 -14.28 -10.04
CA VAL A 355 9.20 -14.28 -9.27
C VAL A 355 8.15 -13.39 -9.95
N ARG A 356 8.52 -12.17 -10.37
CA ARG A 356 7.62 -11.27 -11.10
C ARG A 356 7.11 -11.89 -12.40
N GLY A 357 7.99 -12.53 -13.18
CA GLY A 357 7.60 -13.24 -14.40
C GLY A 357 6.60 -14.37 -14.13
N ALA A 358 6.87 -15.19 -13.11
CA ALA A 358 5.99 -16.29 -12.70
C ALA A 358 4.64 -15.78 -12.17
N VAL A 359 4.63 -14.69 -11.41
CA VAL A 359 3.39 -14.06 -10.92
C VAL A 359 2.53 -13.56 -12.07
N ARG A 360 3.11 -12.85 -13.06
CA ARG A 360 2.37 -12.40 -14.25
C ARG A 360 1.77 -13.59 -15.02
N ARG A 361 2.57 -14.63 -15.22
CA ARG A 361 2.12 -15.86 -15.88
C ARG A 361 1.00 -16.56 -15.09
N ARG A 362 1.07 -16.59 -13.75
CA ARG A 362 -0.01 -17.11 -12.92
C ARG A 362 -1.30 -16.32 -13.14
N ASP A 363 -1.24 -15.00 -13.01
CA ASP A 363 -2.43 -14.14 -13.15
C ASP A 363 -3.06 -14.31 -14.55
N ASP A 364 -2.25 -14.47 -15.60
CA ASP A 364 -2.71 -14.74 -16.96
C ASP A 364 -3.38 -16.10 -17.11
N LEU A 365 -2.76 -17.17 -16.59
CA LEU A 365 -3.30 -18.53 -16.66
C LEU A 365 -4.60 -18.67 -15.85
N GLU A 366 -4.64 -18.10 -14.65
CA GLU A 366 -5.82 -18.10 -13.78
C GLU A 366 -7.00 -17.37 -14.42
N HIS A 367 -6.74 -16.21 -15.06
CA HIS A 367 -7.79 -15.48 -15.77
C HIS A 367 -8.28 -16.23 -17.02
N ALA A 368 -7.40 -16.96 -17.70
CA ALA A 368 -7.75 -17.84 -18.82
C ALA A 368 -8.40 -19.17 -18.39
N GLY A 369 -8.63 -19.40 -17.08
CA GLY A 369 -9.19 -20.66 -16.57
C GLY A 369 -8.25 -21.87 -16.74
N ARG A 370 -6.95 -21.64 -16.94
CA ARG A 370 -5.94 -22.67 -17.20
C ARG A 370 -5.25 -23.11 -15.91
N LYS A 371 -4.84 -24.38 -15.86
CA LYS A 371 -4.06 -24.93 -14.73
C LYS A 371 -2.65 -24.34 -14.71
N LEU A 372 -2.15 -24.03 -13.51
CA LEU A 372 -0.77 -23.62 -13.27
C LEU A 372 0.18 -24.80 -13.41
N ASP A 373 1.23 -24.64 -14.22
CA ASP A 373 2.35 -25.58 -14.25
C ASP A 373 3.15 -25.56 -12.93
N PRO A 374 3.85 -26.65 -12.56
CA PRO A 374 4.54 -26.75 -11.28
C PRO A 374 5.59 -25.66 -11.05
N VAL A 375 6.31 -25.27 -12.12
CA VAL A 375 7.38 -24.26 -12.06
C VAL A 375 6.80 -22.88 -11.76
N THR A 376 5.76 -22.48 -12.49
CA THR A 376 5.06 -21.22 -12.28
C THR A 376 4.47 -21.16 -10.88
N ARG A 377 3.87 -22.25 -10.40
CA ARG A 377 3.31 -22.33 -9.05
C ARG A 377 4.38 -22.16 -7.97
N TRP A 378 5.51 -22.86 -8.10
CA TRP A 378 6.60 -22.78 -7.14
C TRP A 378 7.22 -21.39 -7.11
N LEU A 379 7.62 -20.83 -8.26
CA LEU A 379 8.20 -19.49 -8.35
C LEU A 379 7.26 -18.39 -7.89
N ALA A 380 5.98 -18.44 -8.27
CA ALA A 380 4.99 -17.46 -7.83
C ALA A 380 4.64 -17.57 -6.33
N GLY A 381 4.91 -18.72 -5.71
CA GLY A 381 4.80 -18.95 -4.27
C GLY A 381 5.91 -18.28 -3.45
N LEU A 382 7.04 -17.91 -4.09
CA LEU A 382 8.12 -17.14 -3.45
C LEU A 382 7.82 -15.64 -3.39
N ALA A 383 6.72 -15.18 -4.00
CA ALA A 383 6.28 -13.80 -3.87
C ALA A 383 6.02 -13.47 -2.38
N PRO A 384 6.52 -12.33 -1.86
CA PRO A 384 6.30 -11.94 -0.47
C PRO A 384 4.82 -12.00 -0.10
N SER A 385 4.50 -12.44 1.12
CA SER A 385 3.13 -12.67 1.59
C SER A 385 2.24 -11.43 1.46
N GLY A 386 2.83 -10.23 1.46
CA GLY A 386 2.15 -8.97 1.21
C GLY A 386 1.66 -8.72 -0.22
N VAL A 387 2.09 -9.52 -1.21
CA VAL A 387 1.72 -9.41 -2.64
C VAL A 387 0.58 -10.40 -2.97
N THR A 388 0.45 -11.47 -2.21
CA THR A 388 -0.33 -12.64 -2.62
C THR A 388 -1.70 -12.67 -1.92
N PRO A 389 -2.82 -12.78 -2.66
CA PRO A 389 -4.13 -13.10 -2.09
C PRO A 389 -4.04 -14.39 -1.26
N SER A 390 -4.77 -14.45 -0.14
CA SER A 390 -4.57 -15.45 0.92
C SER A 390 -4.60 -16.92 0.47
N LYS A 391 -5.28 -17.23 -0.64
CA LYS A 391 -5.39 -18.58 -1.20
C LYS A 391 -4.05 -19.26 -1.48
N ALA A 392 -3.01 -18.53 -1.89
CA ALA A 392 -1.72 -19.14 -2.19
C ALA A 392 -1.01 -19.66 -0.92
N ASN A 393 -1.25 -19.03 0.23
CA ASN A 393 -0.66 -19.44 1.51
C ASN A 393 -1.33 -20.72 2.07
N LEU A 394 -2.56 -21.04 1.66
CA LEU A 394 -3.31 -22.18 2.18
C LEU A 394 -2.93 -23.52 1.52
N ARG A 395 -2.44 -23.50 0.27
CA ARG A 395 -2.01 -24.74 -0.41
C ARG A 395 -0.53 -25.08 -0.23
N ALA A 396 0.29 -24.12 0.18
CA ALA A 396 1.73 -24.34 0.42
C ALA A 396 2.06 -24.99 1.78
N LYS A 397 1.08 -25.12 2.70
CA LYS A 397 1.24 -25.77 4.02
C LYS A 397 0.53 -27.13 4.16
N LYS A 398 -0.04 -27.66 3.07
CA LYS A 398 -0.54 -29.04 2.99
C LYS A 398 0.26 -29.82 1.95
N GLY A 399 1.54 -30.02 2.26
CA GLY A 399 2.51 -30.81 1.49
C GLY A 399 3.63 -31.21 2.42
#